data_AF-R1CTU2-F1
#
_entry.id   AF-R1CTU2-F1
#
_cell.length_a   1.000
_cell.length_b   1.000
_cell.length_c   1.000
_cell.angle_alpha   90.00
_cell.angle_beta   90.00
_cell.angle_gamma   90.00
#
_symmetry.space_group_name_H-M   'P 1'
#
loop_
_entity.id
_entity.type
_entity.pdbx_description
1 polymer ?
#
loop_
_entity_poly.entity_id
_entity_poly.type
_entity_poly.pdbx_seq_one_letter_code
_entity_poly.pdbx_strand_id
1 'polypeptide(L)'
;MEDEGSLDDLLNACGDIDDEPEDVPPPPVASRTAERKPPPPNQPPRTAPPAPPLDRVAASDPVAAFTGKFGANTGAASTAPADLSIEEFSKIKIEPKRRKVSRDELRTLAAGATFKRLEPLASGRDGPPAEGSEWFTIGVLVKKSDPKTAKSGKGFIVWELSDLVDPSVTLNVMLFDGAGGA
;
A
#
# COMPACT_ATOMS: atom_id res chain seq x y z
N MET A 1 -35.54 56.15 -4.92
CA MET A 1 -34.18 55.79 -4.48
C MET A 1 -34.34 54.58 -3.59
N GLU A 2 -33.99 53.34 -3.91
CA GLU A 2 -33.45 52.60 -5.07
C GLU A 2 -34.03 51.18 -4.82
N ASP A 3 -34.87 50.66 -5.71
CA ASP A 3 -34.59 49.65 -6.75
C ASP A 3 -34.08 48.27 -6.27
N GLU A 4 -34.77 47.25 -6.78
CA GLU A 4 -34.75 45.85 -6.37
C GLU A 4 -33.56 45.09 -6.99
N GLY A 5 -32.95 44.20 -6.20
CA GLY A 5 -31.91 43.27 -6.66
C GLY A 5 -32.40 41.84 -6.59
N SER A 6 -33.08 41.41 -7.66
CA SER A 6 -33.62 40.07 -7.87
C SER A 6 -32.53 38.99 -7.86
N LEU A 7 -32.85 37.83 -7.32
CA LEU A 7 -31.97 36.67 -7.17
C LEU A 7 -31.83 35.84 -8.46
N ASP A 8 -32.04 36.46 -9.62
CA ASP A 8 -32.07 35.83 -10.94
C ASP A 8 -30.81 36.10 -11.79
N ASP A 9 -29.89 36.96 -11.34
CA ASP A 9 -28.73 37.40 -12.15
C ASP A 9 -27.45 36.56 -12.02
N LEU A 10 -27.51 35.36 -11.41
CA LEU A 10 -26.35 34.45 -11.34
C LEU A 10 -26.43 33.24 -12.28
N LEU A 11 -27.40 33.22 -13.19
CA LEU A 11 -27.59 32.13 -14.16
C LEU A 11 -27.31 32.50 -15.62
N ASN A 12 -26.75 33.68 -15.90
CA ASN A 12 -26.51 34.14 -17.29
C ASN A 12 -25.06 34.53 -17.58
N ALA A 13 -24.13 33.62 -17.25
CA ALA A 13 -22.79 33.61 -17.84
C ALA A 13 -22.62 32.37 -18.74
N CYS A 14 -23.58 32.15 -19.64
CA CYS A 14 -23.36 31.32 -20.81
C CYS A 14 -22.73 32.23 -21.87
N GLY A 15 -21.40 32.30 -21.87
CA GLY A 15 -20.66 32.91 -22.95
C GLY A 15 -20.89 32.08 -24.22
N ASP A 16 -21.50 32.70 -25.21
CA ASP A 16 -21.39 32.37 -26.62
C ASP A 16 -19.91 32.16 -26.97
N ILE A 17 -19.55 30.91 -27.22
CA ILE A 17 -18.38 30.52 -28.00
C ILE A 17 -18.94 29.75 -29.18
N ASP A 18 -19.22 30.47 -30.25
CA ASP A 18 -19.21 29.94 -31.61
C ASP A 18 -17.79 29.45 -31.90
N ASP A 19 -17.51 28.18 -31.63
CA ASP A 19 -16.34 27.49 -32.19
C ASP A 19 -16.86 26.32 -33.02
N GLU A 20 -16.66 26.48 -34.32
CA GLU A 20 -16.91 25.54 -35.41
C GLU A 20 -16.47 24.11 -35.01
N PRO A 21 -17.25 23.06 -35.32
CA PRO A 21 -16.75 21.71 -35.14
C PRO A 21 -15.65 21.45 -36.17
N GLU A 22 -14.38 21.67 -35.80
CA GLU A 22 -13.27 21.11 -36.57
C GLU A 22 -13.47 19.59 -36.65
N ASP A 23 -13.60 19.11 -37.88
CA ASP A 23 -13.63 17.72 -38.28
C ASP A 23 -12.30 17.08 -37.84
N VAL A 24 -12.24 16.62 -36.58
CA VAL A 24 -11.13 15.81 -36.10
C VAL A 24 -11.30 14.44 -36.74
N PRO A 25 -10.42 14.04 -37.68
CA PRO A 25 -10.52 12.72 -38.28
C PRO A 25 -10.41 11.67 -37.17
N PRO A 26 -11.20 10.57 -37.24
CA PRO A 26 -11.10 9.50 -36.26
C PRO A 26 -9.64 9.02 -36.19
N PRO A 27 -9.13 8.67 -35.00
CA PRO A 27 -7.77 8.16 -34.87
C PRO A 27 -7.61 6.98 -35.82
N PRO A 28 -6.45 6.82 -36.49
CA PRO A 28 -6.23 5.68 -37.37
C PRO A 28 -6.44 4.43 -36.53
N VAL A 29 -7.42 3.62 -36.94
CA VAL A 29 -7.61 2.26 -36.45
C VAL A 29 -6.34 1.53 -36.84
N ALA A 30 -5.37 1.48 -35.91
CA ALA A 30 -4.17 0.72 -36.09
C ALA A 30 -4.56 -0.76 -36.00
N SER A 31 -4.99 -1.29 -37.12
CA SER A 31 -4.89 -2.70 -37.47
C SER A 31 -3.43 -3.11 -37.28
N ARG A 32 -3.09 -3.53 -36.07
CA ARG A 32 -1.93 -4.37 -35.82
C ARG A 32 -2.44 -5.73 -35.38
N THR A 33 -2.80 -6.50 -36.39
CA THR A 33 -2.67 -7.95 -36.42
C THR A 33 -1.20 -8.28 -36.15
N ALA A 34 -0.79 -8.26 -34.87
CA ALA A 34 0.38 -9.00 -34.45
C ALA A 34 -0.06 -10.46 -34.37
N GLU A 35 0.02 -11.12 -35.54
CA GLU A 35 -0.06 -12.56 -35.70
C GLU A 35 0.97 -13.19 -34.74
N ARG A 36 0.52 -13.57 -33.54
CA ARG A 36 1.29 -14.48 -32.69
C ARG A 36 1.26 -15.82 -33.40
N LYS A 37 2.34 -16.13 -34.12
CA LYS A 37 2.60 -17.46 -34.64
C LYS A 37 2.30 -18.50 -33.54
N PRO A 38 1.37 -19.45 -33.75
CA PRO A 38 1.11 -20.48 -32.75
C PRO A 38 2.39 -21.31 -32.53
N PRO A 39 2.64 -21.78 -31.29
CA PRO A 39 3.78 -22.63 -31.02
C PRO A 39 3.69 -23.92 -31.86
N PRO A 40 4.82 -24.45 -32.37
CA PRO A 40 4.82 -25.65 -33.19
C PRO A 40 4.24 -26.85 -32.43
N PRO A 41 3.33 -27.63 -33.05
CA PRO A 41 2.72 -28.79 -32.43
C PRO A 41 3.67 -29.98 -32.56
N ASN A 42 4.73 -30.07 -31.74
CA ASN A 42 5.48 -31.32 -31.50
C ASN A 42 6.66 -31.16 -30.51
N GLN A 43 6.43 -30.53 -29.36
CA GLN A 43 7.39 -30.67 -28.25
C GLN A 43 6.86 -31.71 -27.25
N PRO A 44 7.56 -32.84 -27.03
CA PRO A 44 7.17 -33.79 -26.01
C PRO A 44 7.30 -33.13 -24.62
N PRO A 45 6.42 -33.48 -23.66
CA PRO A 45 6.44 -32.90 -22.33
C PRO A 45 7.79 -33.20 -21.67
N ARG A 46 8.50 -32.14 -21.26
CA ARG A 46 9.67 -32.24 -20.38
C ARG A 46 9.18 -32.81 -19.05
N THR A 47 9.56 -34.06 -18.77
CA THR A 47 9.34 -34.74 -17.51
C THR A 47 10.03 -33.98 -16.38
N ALA A 48 9.23 -33.40 -15.49
CA ALA A 48 9.72 -32.92 -14.20
C ALA A 48 10.00 -34.15 -13.30
N PRO A 49 11.09 -34.16 -12.51
CA PRO A 49 11.31 -35.21 -11.51
C PRO A 49 10.27 -35.12 -10.38
N PRO A 50 9.90 -36.25 -9.75
CA PRO A 50 8.90 -36.28 -8.69
C PRO A 50 9.39 -35.55 -7.43
N ALA A 51 8.48 -34.83 -6.78
CA ALA A 51 8.69 -34.21 -5.47
C ALA A 51 8.82 -35.29 -4.37
N PRO A 52 9.66 -35.07 -3.33
CA PRO A 52 9.73 -35.97 -2.18
C PRO A 52 8.45 -35.90 -1.33
N PRO A 53 8.10 -36.99 -0.61
CA PRO A 53 6.85 -37.08 0.15
C PRO A 53 6.87 -36.19 1.41
N LEU A 54 5.71 -35.60 1.69
CA LEU A 54 5.42 -34.91 2.95
C LEU A 54 5.19 -35.95 4.05
N ASP A 55 6.09 -36.01 5.02
CA ASP A 55 5.88 -36.81 6.23
C ASP A 55 4.73 -36.21 7.05
N ARG A 56 3.65 -37.00 7.14
CA ARG A 56 2.58 -36.85 8.12
C ARG A 56 3.12 -37.23 9.50
N VAL A 57 3.11 -36.30 10.45
CA VAL A 57 3.07 -36.66 11.87
C VAL A 57 1.64 -36.50 12.37
N ALA A 58 1.15 -37.60 12.93
CA ALA A 58 -0.18 -37.80 13.44
C ALA A 58 -0.50 -36.92 14.66
N ALA A 59 -1.79 -36.62 14.79
CA ALA A 59 -2.41 -36.02 15.96
C ALA A 59 -2.26 -36.89 17.22
N SER A 60 -2.20 -36.25 18.38
CA SER A 60 -2.67 -36.78 19.66
C SER A 60 -3.05 -35.63 20.60
N ASP A 61 -4.36 -35.53 20.86
CA ASP A 61 -5.06 -34.80 21.93
C ASP A 61 -4.70 -35.35 23.34
N PRO A 62 -5.13 -34.76 24.50
CA PRO A 62 -6.26 -33.85 24.69
C PRO A 62 -6.08 -32.64 25.64
N VAL A 63 -7.09 -31.78 25.53
CA VAL A 63 -7.46 -30.63 26.35
C VAL A 63 -7.36 -30.92 27.86
N ALA A 64 -6.49 -30.22 28.57
CA ALA A 64 -6.51 -30.16 30.02
C ALA A 64 -7.53 -29.09 30.47
N ALA A 65 -8.62 -29.55 31.11
CA ALA A 65 -9.59 -28.70 31.77
C ALA A 65 -8.91 -27.93 32.91
N PHE A 66 -8.81 -26.59 32.79
CA PHE A 66 -8.44 -25.73 33.91
C PHE A 66 -9.70 -25.39 34.70
N THR A 67 -9.97 -26.16 35.76
CA THR A 67 -10.90 -25.81 36.82
C THR A 67 -10.27 -24.75 37.73
N GLY A 68 -10.18 -23.52 37.22
CA GLY A 68 -9.74 -22.35 37.97
C GLY A 68 -10.93 -21.59 38.57
N LYS A 69 -11.13 -21.77 39.86
CA LYS A 69 -12.09 -21.07 40.71
C LYS A 69 -11.86 -19.54 40.60
N PHE A 70 -12.83 -18.79 40.09
CA PHE A 70 -12.80 -17.32 40.10
C PHE A 70 -12.99 -16.83 41.55
N GLY A 71 -11.87 -16.74 42.28
CA GLY A 71 -11.79 -15.95 43.50
C GLY A 71 -11.73 -14.48 43.11
N ALA A 72 -12.75 -13.72 43.49
CA ALA A 72 -12.66 -12.27 43.54
C ALA A 72 -11.52 -11.87 44.47
N ASN A 73 -10.61 -11.00 44.01
CA ASN A 73 -9.95 -9.98 44.83
C ASN A 73 -9.16 -8.98 43.95
N THR A 74 -9.69 -7.76 43.95
CA THR A 74 -8.98 -6.47 44.12
C THR A 74 -7.57 -6.29 43.56
N GLY A 75 -7.46 -5.42 42.55
CA GLY A 75 -6.47 -4.33 42.53
C GLY A 75 -5.01 -4.69 42.32
N ALA A 76 -4.64 -5.10 41.11
CA ALA A 76 -3.31 -4.83 40.55
C ALA A 76 -3.44 -4.80 39.03
N ALA A 77 -3.01 -3.70 38.39
CA ALA A 77 -2.90 -3.62 36.95
C ALA A 77 -1.79 -4.57 36.50
N SER A 78 -2.14 -5.83 36.24
CA SER A 78 -1.25 -6.79 35.59
C SER A 78 -0.98 -6.30 34.18
N THR A 79 0.16 -5.65 33.98
CA THR A 79 0.72 -5.48 32.63
C THR A 79 1.05 -6.88 32.12
N ALA A 80 0.17 -7.43 31.30
CA ALA A 80 0.46 -8.66 30.57
C ALA A 80 1.81 -8.49 29.84
N PRO A 81 2.64 -9.55 29.74
CA PRO A 81 3.90 -9.45 29.02
C PRO A 81 3.63 -8.99 27.59
N ALA A 82 4.27 -7.91 27.17
CA ALA A 82 4.09 -7.38 25.81
C ALA A 82 4.47 -8.46 24.79
N ASP A 83 3.57 -8.76 23.85
CA ASP A 83 3.88 -9.66 22.74
C ASP A 83 4.95 -9.00 21.86
N LEU A 84 6.21 -9.43 22.02
CA LEU A 84 7.37 -8.88 21.31
C LEU A 84 7.31 -9.14 19.79
N SER A 85 6.38 -9.98 19.32
CA SER A 85 6.13 -10.15 17.89
C SER A 85 5.36 -8.98 17.28
N ILE A 86 4.64 -8.20 18.07
CA ILE A 86 3.90 -7.02 17.62
C ILE A 86 4.85 -5.81 17.57
N GLU A 87 4.90 -5.15 16.42
CA GLU A 87 5.67 -3.91 16.23
C GLU A 87 4.93 -2.72 16.89
N GLU A 88 5.69 -1.85 17.54
CA GLU A 88 5.17 -0.82 18.44
C GLU A 88 4.46 0.32 17.73
N PHE A 89 4.95 0.78 16.57
CA PHE A 89 4.40 1.93 15.87
C PHE A 89 3.20 1.53 15.01
N SER A 90 3.38 0.53 14.16
CA SER A 90 2.38 0.04 13.21
C SER A 90 1.31 -0.85 13.84
N LYS A 91 1.63 -1.52 14.96
CA LYS A 91 0.82 -2.60 15.57
C LYS A 91 0.69 -3.86 14.70
N ILE A 92 1.57 -4.01 13.71
CA ILE A 92 1.61 -5.19 12.84
C ILE A 92 2.43 -6.28 13.52
N LYS A 93 1.94 -7.52 13.46
CA LYS A 93 2.69 -8.70 13.93
C LYS A 93 3.74 -9.08 12.90
N ILE A 94 5.01 -9.00 13.29
CA ILE A 94 6.15 -9.40 12.45
C ILE A 94 6.65 -10.74 12.97
N GLU A 95 6.73 -11.74 12.08
CA GLU A 95 7.30 -13.04 12.42
C GLU A 95 8.74 -12.87 12.92
N PRO A 96 9.08 -13.27 14.17
CA PRO A 96 10.39 -13.02 14.76
C PRO A 96 11.56 -13.52 13.90
N LYS A 97 11.39 -14.66 13.21
CA LYS A 97 12.41 -15.25 12.34
C LYS A 97 12.70 -14.45 11.07
N ARG A 98 11.74 -13.64 10.61
CA ARG A 98 11.85 -12.82 9.37
C ARG A 98 12.16 -11.36 9.66
N ARG A 99 12.11 -10.95 10.94
CA ARG A 99 12.42 -9.59 11.36
C ARG A 99 13.88 -9.27 10.99
N LYS A 100 14.06 -8.21 10.20
CA LYS A 100 15.38 -7.73 9.77
C LYS A 100 15.92 -6.60 10.63
N VAL A 101 15.03 -5.81 11.21
CA VAL A 101 15.33 -4.67 12.08
C VAL A 101 14.78 -4.97 13.47
N SER A 102 15.62 -4.89 14.49
CA SER A 102 15.18 -5.13 15.87
C SER A 102 14.24 -4.02 16.36
N ARG A 103 13.50 -4.26 17.45
CA ARG A 103 12.61 -3.21 18.00
C ARG A 103 13.41 -2.01 18.50
N ASP A 104 14.53 -2.25 19.17
CA ASP A 104 15.36 -1.19 19.73
C ASP A 104 16.05 -0.38 18.62
N GLU A 105 16.52 -1.05 17.57
CA GLU A 105 17.09 -0.39 16.39
C GLU A 105 16.05 0.51 15.70
N LEU A 106 14.82 0.00 15.46
CA LEU A 106 13.76 0.81 14.88
C LEU A 106 13.39 1.99 15.79
N ARG A 107 13.37 1.79 17.11
CA ARG A 107 13.12 2.88 18.08
C ARG A 107 14.22 3.93 18.03
N THR A 108 15.48 3.54 17.90
CA THR A 108 16.60 4.47 17.74
C THR A 108 16.52 5.22 16.41
N LEU A 109 16.17 4.55 15.31
CA LEU A 109 15.98 5.18 14.00
C LEU A 109 14.79 6.14 13.98
N ALA A 110 13.73 5.83 14.72
CA ALA A 110 12.55 6.65 14.86
C ALA A 110 12.71 7.77 15.92
N ALA A 111 13.85 7.83 16.62
CA ALA A 111 14.05 8.83 17.66
C ALA A 111 14.11 10.23 17.04
N GLY A 112 13.23 11.13 17.51
CA GLY A 112 13.11 12.48 16.97
C GLY A 112 12.16 12.62 15.78
N ALA A 113 11.64 11.51 15.25
CA ALA A 113 10.68 11.52 14.15
C ALA A 113 9.26 11.17 14.64
N THR A 114 8.25 11.80 14.03
CA THR A 114 6.84 11.53 14.30
C THR A 114 6.34 10.37 13.44
N PHE A 115 5.72 9.35 14.05
CA PHE A 115 5.06 8.28 13.32
C PHE A 115 3.75 8.76 12.69
N LYS A 116 3.55 8.54 11.39
CA LYS A 116 2.33 8.86 10.64
C LYS A 116 1.69 7.59 10.06
N ARG A 117 0.36 7.51 10.17
CA ARG A 117 -0.47 6.45 9.56
C ARG A 117 -0.63 6.69 8.06
N LEU A 118 -0.92 5.62 7.29
CA LEU A 118 -1.10 5.76 5.84
C LEU A 118 -2.43 6.42 5.48
N GLU A 119 -3.50 6.22 6.24
CA GLU A 119 -4.83 6.77 5.93
C GLU A 119 -4.89 8.31 5.90
N PRO A 120 -4.35 9.04 6.90
CA PRO A 120 -4.26 10.49 6.84
C PRO A 120 -3.37 11.01 5.70
N LEU A 121 -2.31 10.27 5.36
CA LEU A 121 -1.41 10.61 4.25
C LEU A 121 -2.09 10.43 2.89
N ALA A 122 -2.78 9.30 2.68
CA ALA A 122 -3.47 8.98 1.43
C ALA A 122 -4.65 9.92 1.17
N SER A 123 -5.33 10.36 2.23
CA SER A 123 -6.45 11.33 2.15
C SER A 123 -5.99 12.79 2.04
N GLY A 124 -4.68 13.06 2.16
CA GLY A 124 -4.13 14.43 2.18
C GLY A 124 -4.51 15.25 3.42
N ARG A 125 -5.17 14.63 4.41
CA ARG A 125 -5.61 15.29 5.67
C ARG A 125 -4.44 15.69 6.56
N ASP A 126 -3.32 15.01 6.41
CA ASP A 126 -2.12 15.24 7.21
C ASP A 126 -1.38 16.54 6.86
N GLY A 127 -1.85 17.26 5.84
CA GLY A 127 -1.22 18.47 5.32
C GLY A 127 0.19 18.21 4.75
N PRO A 128 0.83 19.23 4.17
CA PRO A 128 2.26 19.15 3.91
C PRO A 128 3.02 18.93 5.23
N PRO A 129 4.12 18.18 5.24
CA PRO A 129 4.97 18.04 6.43
C PRO A 129 5.32 19.42 6.98
N ALA A 130 5.14 19.62 8.28
CA ALA A 130 5.56 20.86 8.94
C ALA A 130 7.07 21.06 8.72
N GLU A 131 7.46 22.29 8.37
CA GLU A 131 8.86 22.63 8.12
C GLU A 131 9.70 22.32 9.37
N GLY A 132 10.74 21.50 9.21
CA GLY A 132 11.61 21.05 10.30
C GLY A 132 11.11 19.86 11.12
N SER A 133 9.96 19.25 10.79
CA SER A 133 9.48 18.04 11.47
C SER A 133 9.85 16.77 10.71
N GLU A 134 10.72 15.95 11.31
CA GLU A 134 11.00 14.62 10.80
C GLU A 134 9.82 13.70 11.08
N TRP A 135 9.44 12.90 10.09
CA TRP A 135 8.36 11.92 10.23
C TRP A 135 8.70 10.64 9.49
N PHE A 136 8.08 9.56 9.92
CA PHE A 136 8.19 8.26 9.26
C PHE A 136 6.85 7.55 9.25
N THR A 137 6.73 6.56 8.37
CA THR A 137 5.58 5.66 8.30
C THR A 137 6.04 4.23 8.12
N ILE A 138 5.15 3.29 8.38
CA ILE A 138 5.39 1.85 8.21
C ILE A 138 4.20 1.30 7.42
N GLY A 139 4.51 0.65 6.31
CA GLY A 139 3.53 0.04 5.43
C GLY A 139 3.97 -1.34 4.97
N VAL A 140 2.99 -2.19 4.68
CA VAL A 140 3.16 -3.49 4.04
C VAL A 140 3.05 -3.30 2.54
N LEU A 141 4.05 -3.76 1.81
CA LEU A 141 4.02 -3.81 0.35
C LEU A 141 2.97 -4.82 -0.10
N VAL A 142 1.85 -4.34 -0.65
CA VAL A 142 0.77 -5.19 -1.15
C VAL A 142 0.89 -5.47 -2.64
N LYS A 143 1.47 -4.52 -3.40
CA LYS A 143 1.68 -4.67 -4.85
C LYS A 143 2.93 -3.93 -5.29
N LYS A 144 3.65 -4.53 -6.24
CA LYS A 144 4.78 -3.91 -6.94
C LYS A 144 4.46 -3.90 -8.44
N SER A 145 4.64 -2.76 -9.09
CA SER A 145 4.52 -2.66 -10.54
C SER A 145 5.76 -3.20 -11.24
N ASP A 146 5.61 -3.50 -12.53
CA ASP A 146 6.75 -3.63 -13.44
C ASP A 146 7.54 -2.31 -13.52
N PRO A 147 8.84 -2.38 -13.88
CA PRO A 147 9.62 -1.19 -14.19
C PRO A 147 8.98 -0.36 -15.31
N LYS A 148 8.96 0.96 -15.11
CA LYS A 148 8.43 1.95 -16.03
C LYS A 148 9.48 2.99 -16.34
N THR A 149 9.29 3.73 -17.42
CA THR A 149 10.16 4.83 -17.82
C THR A 149 9.38 6.14 -17.71
N ALA A 150 9.92 7.10 -16.97
CA ALA A 150 9.36 8.43 -16.86
C ALA A 150 9.56 9.22 -18.17
N LYS A 151 8.86 10.34 -18.33
CA LYS A 151 9.04 11.24 -19.49
C LYS A 151 10.47 11.75 -19.65
N SER A 152 11.24 11.78 -18.56
CA SER A 152 12.66 12.13 -18.54
C SER A 152 13.59 11.02 -19.04
N GLY A 153 13.07 9.84 -19.39
CA GLY A 153 13.86 8.65 -19.73
C GLY A 153 14.35 7.86 -18.52
N LYS A 154 14.08 8.33 -17.29
CA LYS A 154 14.52 7.68 -16.05
C LYS A 154 13.61 6.51 -15.66
N GLY A 155 14.21 5.39 -15.25
CA GLY A 155 13.49 4.22 -14.73
C GLY A 155 12.85 4.47 -13.36
N PHE A 156 11.66 3.92 -13.14
CA PHE A 156 11.00 3.90 -11.85
C PHE A 156 10.11 2.66 -11.67
N ILE A 157 9.85 2.30 -10.42
CA ILE A 157 8.86 1.30 -10.02
C ILE A 157 7.84 1.95 -9.08
N VAL A 158 6.61 1.45 -9.08
CA VAL A 158 5.57 1.89 -8.15
C VAL A 158 5.28 0.78 -7.15
N TRP A 159 5.33 1.11 -5.88
CA TRP A 159 4.94 0.25 -4.77
C TRP A 159 3.62 0.74 -4.19
N GLU A 160 2.69 -0.18 -4.00
CA GLU A 160 1.44 0.07 -3.29
C GLU A 160 1.61 -0.43 -1.84
N LEU A 161 1.39 0.46 -0.88
CA LEU A 161 1.55 0.20 0.55
C LEU A 161 0.20 0.25 1.27
N SER A 162 -0.02 -0.66 2.22
CA SER A 162 -1.16 -0.63 3.16
C SER A 162 -0.65 -0.75 4.60
N ASP A 163 -1.34 -0.16 5.57
CA ASP A 163 -1.05 -0.33 6.99
C ASP A 163 -1.85 -1.47 7.63
N LEU A 164 -2.62 -2.21 6.81
CA LEU A 164 -3.48 -3.35 7.16
C LEU A 164 -4.65 -3.00 8.12
N VAL A 165 -4.86 -1.73 8.45
CA VAL A 165 -6.01 -1.30 9.27
C VAL A 165 -7.27 -1.29 8.41
N ASP A 166 -7.18 -0.58 7.28
CA ASP A 166 -8.18 -0.61 6.21
C ASP A 166 -7.51 -1.07 4.91
N PRO A 167 -7.75 -2.31 4.45
CA PRO A 167 -7.16 -2.83 3.23
C PRO A 167 -7.57 -2.05 1.96
N SER A 168 -8.63 -1.26 2.01
CA SER A 168 -9.07 -0.43 0.89
C SER A 168 -8.25 0.85 0.75
N VAL A 169 -7.51 1.24 1.80
CA VAL A 169 -6.67 2.43 1.82
C VAL A 169 -5.23 2.03 1.52
N THR A 170 -4.75 2.46 0.36
CA THR A 170 -3.37 2.24 -0.06
C THR A 170 -2.69 3.52 -0.52
N LEU A 171 -1.37 3.56 -0.37
CA LEU A 171 -0.53 4.68 -0.81
C LEU A 171 0.46 4.18 -1.87
N ASN A 172 0.53 4.91 -2.99
CA ASN A 172 1.47 4.63 -4.07
C ASN A 172 2.79 5.39 -3.87
N VAL A 173 3.88 4.66 -3.68
CA VAL A 173 5.24 5.20 -3.61
C VAL A 173 5.94 4.97 -4.94
N MET A 174 6.43 6.04 -5.56
CA MET A 174 7.25 5.97 -6.77
C MET A 174 8.72 5.95 -6.40
N LEU A 175 9.42 4.87 -6.73
CA LEU A 175 10.85 4.73 -6.51
C LEU A 175 11.55 4.92 -7.84
N PHE A 176 12.30 6.01 -7.96
CA PHE A 176 13.16 6.28 -9.11
C PHE A 176 14.55 5.70 -8.83
N ASP A 177 15.21 5.14 -9.84
CA ASP A 177 16.63 4.80 -9.73
C ASP A 177 17.42 6.06 -9.30
N GLY A 178 18.56 5.95 -8.64
CA GLY A 178 19.29 7.13 -8.16
C GLY A 178 19.50 8.17 -9.28
N ALA A 179 19.23 9.45 -9.02
CA ALA A 179 19.89 10.50 -9.80
C ALA A 179 21.39 10.27 -9.64
N GLY A 180 22.15 10.28 -10.74
CA GLY A 180 23.57 9.94 -10.73
C GLY A 180 24.29 10.63 -9.57
N GLY A 181 25.00 9.84 -8.77
CA GLY A 181 26.05 10.39 -7.92
C GLY A 181 27.03 11.11 -8.85
N ALA A 182 27.10 12.43 -8.68
CA ALA A 182 28.19 13.26 -9.16
C ALA A 182 29.23 13.38 -8.06
#